data_AF-A0A4S5CHT5-F1
#
_entry.id   AF-A0A4S5CHT5-F1
#
_cell.length_a   1.000
_cell.length_b   1.000
_cell.length_c   1.000
_cell.angle_alpha   90.00
_cell.angle_beta   90.00
_cell.angle_gamma   90.00
#
_symmetry.space_group_name_H-M   'P 1'
#
loop_
_entity.id
_entity.type
_entity.pdbx_description
1 polymer ?
#
loop_
_entity_poly.entity_id
_entity_poly.type
_entity_poly.pdbx_seq_one_letter_code
_entity_poly.pdbx_strand_id
1 'polypeptide(L)'
;MVDKIEFILNLLEESSFSVESKAPFLRAFIGALDASNTSRLLIHSISHNLYLRDLINRKIEFDIKDGKGLLYEDLASKLLHIAKTSKYSVALSALISLSFLFSSLKTNTQLSILYFLTNSDRVVFRRKAYKLMLEHYHDDYKNILMQSWQSYQEIECCRLMIEQLDAISLLQFRHDLCNKCNAGWLISKLYIKLGKAHPELLSELRHINSDAYCYCLWILNLKLPSVSAGEPGELIDKSHEQSFLIWCLGRLAEWDLIMDVFNLSNLAPQDISSPT
;
A
#
# COMPACT_ATOMS: atom_id res chain seq x y z
N MET A 1 -40.67 15.33 21.53
CA MET A 1 -39.82 15.25 20.32
C MET A 1 -39.13 13.91 20.39
N VAL A 2 -39.35 13.00 19.43
CA VAL A 2 -38.76 11.65 19.47
C VAL A 2 -37.25 11.77 19.24
N ASP A 3 -36.42 11.19 20.11
CA ASP A 3 -34.98 11.09 19.83
C ASP A 3 -34.79 10.20 18.60
N LYS A 4 -34.26 10.78 17.52
CA LYS A 4 -34.07 10.10 16.22
C LYS A 4 -33.20 8.85 16.37
N ILE A 5 -32.23 8.87 17.30
CA ILE A 5 -31.33 7.73 17.55
C ILE A 5 -32.10 6.61 18.23
N GLU A 6 -32.85 6.92 19.29
CA GLU A 6 -33.66 5.95 20.01
C GLU A 6 -34.67 5.27 19.08
N PHE A 7 -35.31 6.05 18.20
CA PHE A 7 -36.23 5.50 17.20
C PHE A 7 -35.54 4.48 16.26
N ILE A 8 -34.34 4.80 15.76
CA ILE A 8 -33.58 3.89 14.88
C ILE A 8 -33.19 2.60 15.62
N LEU A 9 -32.79 2.70 16.89
CA LEU A 9 -32.42 1.55 17.71
C LEU A 9 -33.64 0.66 18.00
N ASN A 10 -34.78 1.25 18.35
CA ASN A 10 -36.03 0.51 18.58
C ASN A 10 -36.50 -0.20 17.30
N LEU A 11 -36.41 0.47 16.14
CA LEU A 11 -36.73 -0.16 14.85
C LEU A 11 -35.83 -1.36 14.55
N LEU A 12 -34.55 -1.30 14.95
CA LEU A 12 -33.61 -2.40 14.75
C LEU A 12 -33.98 -3.62 15.60
N GLU A 13 -34.50 -3.41 16.81
CA GLU A 13 -34.90 -4.45 17.76
C GLU A 13 -36.30 -5.03 17.48
N GLU A 14 -37.16 -4.31 16.76
CA GLU A 14 -38.56 -4.70 16.49
C GLU A 14 -38.69 -6.07 15.79
N SER A 15 -39.13 -7.10 16.50
CA SER A 15 -39.18 -8.48 15.97
C SER A 15 -40.24 -8.68 14.88
N SER A 16 -41.20 -7.76 14.77
CA SER A 16 -42.33 -7.85 13.83
C SER A 16 -41.93 -7.71 12.35
N PHE A 17 -40.73 -7.19 12.05
CA PHE A 17 -40.24 -7.01 10.68
C PHE A 17 -38.99 -7.87 10.41
N SER A 18 -38.91 -8.48 9.22
CA SER A 18 -37.67 -9.12 8.76
C SER A 18 -36.56 -8.08 8.56
N VAL A 19 -35.30 -8.52 8.61
CA VAL A 19 -34.14 -7.65 8.38
C VAL A 19 -34.19 -7.01 6.99
N GLU A 20 -34.60 -7.75 5.95
CA GLU A 20 -34.73 -7.19 4.60
C GLU A 20 -35.80 -6.09 4.55
N SER A 21 -36.90 -6.29 5.26
CA SER A 21 -38.02 -5.34 5.31
C SER A 21 -37.63 -4.04 6.03
N LYS A 22 -36.76 -4.11 7.04
CA LYS A 22 -36.25 -2.92 7.76
C LYS A 22 -35.21 -2.13 6.98
N ALA A 23 -34.49 -2.76 6.06
CA ALA A 23 -33.31 -2.16 5.42
C ALA A 23 -33.59 -0.83 4.70
N PRO A 24 -34.67 -0.66 3.92
CA PRO A 24 -35.00 0.63 3.28
C PRO A 24 -35.28 1.73 4.30
N PHE A 25 -36.02 1.41 5.36
CA PHE A 25 -36.35 2.36 6.42
C PHE A 25 -35.11 2.81 7.18
N LEU A 26 -34.25 1.87 7.60
CA LEU A 26 -33.00 2.19 8.29
C LEU A 26 -32.11 3.09 7.42
N ARG A 27 -31.95 2.78 6.13
CA ARG A 27 -31.19 3.61 5.21
C ARG A 27 -31.78 5.01 5.08
N ALA A 28 -33.09 5.14 4.96
CA ALA A 28 -33.77 6.43 4.85
C ALA A 28 -33.61 7.27 6.14
N PHE A 29 -33.82 6.66 7.31
CA PHE A 29 -33.71 7.36 8.59
C PHE A 29 -32.27 7.77 8.90
N ILE A 30 -31.30 6.88 8.69
CA ILE A 30 -29.87 7.21 8.82
C ILE A 30 -29.49 8.29 7.79
N GLY A 31 -30.01 8.20 6.56
CA GLY A 31 -29.82 9.19 5.50
C GLY A 31 -30.30 10.59 5.86
N ALA A 32 -31.32 10.71 6.72
CA ALA A 32 -31.87 11.98 7.17
C ALA A 32 -31.19 12.55 8.43
N LEU A 33 -30.20 11.86 9.00
CA LEU A 33 -29.46 12.37 10.16
C LEU A 33 -28.47 13.47 9.77
N ASP A 34 -28.38 14.48 10.62
CA ASP A 34 -27.27 15.43 10.62
C ASP A 34 -25.96 14.76 11.09
N ALA A 35 -24.83 15.46 10.95
CA ALA A 35 -23.52 14.94 11.33
C ALA A 35 -23.42 14.59 12.83
N SER A 36 -24.09 15.35 13.70
CA SER A 36 -24.06 15.13 15.17
C SER A 36 -24.75 13.82 15.55
N ASN A 37 -25.97 13.61 15.04
CA ASN A 37 -26.75 12.40 15.29
C ASN A 37 -26.12 11.18 14.60
N THR A 38 -25.59 11.34 13.38
CA THR A 38 -24.80 10.31 12.69
C THR A 38 -23.60 9.89 13.55
N SER A 39 -22.88 10.85 14.13
CA SER A 39 -21.71 10.61 14.99
C SER A 39 -22.09 9.85 16.27
N ARG A 40 -23.13 10.30 16.97
CA ARG A 40 -23.65 9.64 18.18
C ARG A 40 -24.06 8.18 17.90
N LEU A 41 -24.80 7.98 16.81
CA LEU A 41 -25.26 6.64 16.42
C LEU A 41 -24.08 5.74 16.04
N LEU A 42 -23.06 6.27 15.34
CA LEU A 42 -21.87 5.50 15.00
C LEU A 42 -21.13 5.04 16.25
N ILE A 43 -20.88 5.94 17.20
CA ILE A 43 -20.21 5.63 18.47
C ILE A 43 -20.95 4.51 19.21
N HIS A 44 -22.28 4.58 19.28
CA HIS A 44 -23.08 3.51 19.85
C HIS A 44 -22.88 2.18 19.09
N SER A 45 -22.90 2.20 17.76
CA SER A 45 -22.78 0.97 16.95
C SER A 45 -21.43 0.25 17.05
N ILE A 46 -20.34 0.93 17.44
CA ILE A 46 -18.97 0.37 17.46
C ILE A 46 -18.91 -0.95 18.25
N SER A 47 -19.57 -1.01 19.41
CA SER A 47 -19.53 -2.17 20.31
C SER A 47 -20.72 -3.12 20.16
N HIS A 48 -21.73 -2.78 19.37
CA HIS A 48 -23.04 -3.44 19.44
C HIS A 48 -23.49 -4.08 18.13
N ASN A 49 -23.32 -3.41 16.99
CA ASN A 49 -23.99 -3.86 15.77
C ASN A 49 -23.20 -3.51 14.49
N LEU A 50 -22.67 -4.55 13.82
CA LEU A 50 -21.92 -4.43 12.57
C LEU A 50 -22.79 -3.91 11.42
N TYR A 51 -24.01 -4.43 11.27
CA TYR A 51 -24.90 -4.05 10.17
C TYR A 51 -25.27 -2.56 10.24
N LEU A 52 -25.64 -2.08 11.44
CA LEU A 52 -25.93 -0.67 11.69
C LEU A 52 -24.70 0.20 11.39
N ARG A 53 -23.52 -0.22 11.84
CA ARG A 53 -22.26 0.49 11.57
C ARG A 53 -21.97 0.61 10.07
N ASP A 54 -22.21 -0.43 9.29
CA ASP A 54 -22.01 -0.40 7.84
C ASP A 54 -22.95 0.59 7.15
N LEU A 55 -24.22 0.66 7.57
CA LEU A 55 -25.17 1.65 7.05
C LEU A 55 -24.74 3.09 7.38
N ILE A 56 -24.22 3.32 8.59
CA ILE A 56 -23.76 4.65 9.02
C ILE A 56 -22.48 5.05 8.29
N ASN A 57 -21.51 4.13 8.15
CA ASN A 57 -20.28 4.39 7.38
C ASN A 57 -20.61 4.79 5.94
N ARG A 58 -21.58 4.12 5.28
CA ARG A 58 -22.05 4.52 3.94
C ARG A 58 -22.64 5.91 3.90
N LYS A 59 -23.43 6.31 4.92
CA LYS A 59 -23.94 7.68 5.02
C LYS A 59 -22.79 8.70 5.13
N ILE A 60 -21.80 8.40 5.97
CA ILE A 60 -20.61 9.24 6.11
C ILE A 60 -19.87 9.37 4.77
N GLU A 61 -19.70 8.29 4.01
CA GLU A 61 -19.12 8.36 2.66
C GLU A 61 -19.90 9.28 1.72
N PHE A 62 -21.24 9.24 1.75
CA PHE A 62 -22.08 10.16 0.98
C PHE A 62 -21.88 11.60 1.44
N ASP A 63 -21.84 11.86 2.74
CA ASP A 63 -21.61 13.21 3.26
C ASP A 63 -20.23 13.75 2.89
N ILE A 64 -19.19 12.90 2.90
CA ILE A 64 -17.85 13.27 2.44
C ILE A 64 -17.87 13.66 0.96
N LYS A 65 -18.54 12.86 0.12
CA LYS A 65 -18.71 13.16 -1.32
C LYS A 65 -19.46 14.47 -1.55
N ASP A 66 -20.39 14.83 -0.66
CA ASP A 66 -21.11 16.10 -0.65
C ASP A 66 -20.28 17.28 -0.06
N GLY A 67 -19.00 17.07 0.28
CA GLY A 67 -18.13 18.11 0.84
C GLY A 67 -18.33 18.39 2.34
N LYS A 68 -19.04 17.52 3.06
CA LYS A 68 -19.36 17.68 4.50
C LYS A 68 -18.39 16.95 5.43
N GLY A 69 -17.28 16.42 4.91
CA GLY A 69 -16.34 15.58 5.68
C GLY A 69 -15.79 16.24 6.95
N LEU A 70 -15.50 17.55 6.90
CA LEU A 70 -14.98 18.31 8.05
C LEU A 70 -15.93 18.36 9.25
N LEU A 71 -17.23 18.07 9.06
CA LEU A 71 -18.19 17.97 10.17
C LEU A 71 -17.93 16.77 11.09
N TYR A 72 -17.09 15.83 10.67
CA TYR A 72 -16.79 14.59 11.40
C TYR A 72 -15.43 14.59 12.12
N GLU A 73 -14.75 15.73 12.25
CA GLU A 73 -13.48 15.84 12.99
C GLU A 73 -13.58 15.37 14.45
N ASP A 74 -14.63 15.82 15.15
CA ASP A 74 -14.88 15.41 16.53
C ASP A 74 -15.18 13.91 16.64
N LEU A 75 -15.91 13.36 15.67
CA LEU A 75 -16.15 11.92 15.58
C LEU A 75 -14.85 11.15 15.39
N ALA A 76 -13.97 11.58 14.48
CA ALA A 76 -12.67 10.94 14.26
C ALA A 76 -11.83 10.93 15.54
N SER A 77 -11.82 12.04 16.28
CA SER A 77 -11.13 12.13 17.57
C SER A 77 -11.69 11.15 18.60
N LYS A 78 -13.02 11.02 18.69
CA LYS A 78 -13.69 10.05 19.56
C LYS A 78 -13.42 8.60 19.17
N LEU A 79 -13.46 8.28 17.87
CA LEU A 79 -13.13 6.94 17.36
C LEU A 79 -11.67 6.58 17.63
N LEU A 80 -10.74 7.52 17.46
CA LEU A 80 -9.34 7.33 17.79
C LEU A 80 -9.15 7.08 19.29
N HIS A 81 -9.87 7.81 20.15
CA HIS A 81 -9.86 7.55 21.59
C HIS A 81 -10.38 6.15 21.93
N ILE A 82 -11.50 5.73 21.34
CA ILE A 82 -12.05 4.36 21.51
C ILE A 82 -11.01 3.32 21.07
N ALA A 83 -10.34 3.53 19.94
CA ALA A 83 -9.31 2.63 19.44
C ALA A 83 -8.11 2.50 20.39
N LYS A 84 -7.75 3.57 21.10
CA LYS A 84 -6.64 3.60 22.07
C LYS A 84 -6.96 2.88 23.39
N THR A 85 -8.21 2.97 23.86
CA THR A 85 -8.57 2.55 25.22
C THR A 85 -9.34 1.23 25.29
N SER A 86 -9.83 0.74 24.16
CA SER A 86 -10.70 -0.45 24.12
C SER A 86 -9.96 -1.74 23.83
N LYS A 87 -10.64 -2.87 24.11
CA LYS A 87 -10.19 -4.22 23.70
C LYS A 87 -10.09 -4.31 22.18
N TYR A 88 -9.28 -5.26 21.70
CA TYR A 88 -8.92 -5.42 20.28
C TYR A 88 -10.11 -5.37 19.31
N SER A 89 -11.20 -6.11 19.58
CA SER A 89 -12.37 -6.17 18.67
C SER A 89 -13.09 -4.83 18.50
N VAL A 90 -13.26 -4.10 19.60
CA VAL A 90 -13.88 -2.76 19.62
C VAL A 90 -12.94 -1.75 18.97
N ALA A 91 -11.64 -1.82 19.28
CA ALA A 91 -10.64 -0.95 18.67
C ALA A 91 -10.59 -1.13 17.14
N LEU A 92 -10.59 -2.39 16.67
CA LEU A 92 -10.62 -2.67 15.24
C LEU A 92 -11.89 -2.14 14.57
N SER A 93 -13.05 -2.26 15.23
CA SER A 93 -14.32 -1.71 14.73
C SER A 93 -14.26 -0.18 14.59
N ALA A 94 -13.69 0.51 15.59
CA ALA A 94 -13.49 1.95 15.53
C ALA A 94 -12.53 2.35 14.40
N LEU A 95 -11.44 1.61 14.20
CA LEU A 95 -10.47 1.85 13.14
C LEU A 95 -11.04 1.65 11.73
N ILE A 96 -11.93 0.66 11.55
CA ILE A 96 -12.64 0.47 10.28
C ILE A 96 -13.45 1.72 9.96
N SER A 97 -14.26 2.20 10.89
CA SER A 97 -15.03 3.44 10.73
C SER A 97 -14.15 4.68 10.50
N LEU A 98 -13.04 4.78 11.23
CA LEU A 98 -12.07 5.88 11.08
C LEU A 98 -11.45 5.93 9.68
N SER A 99 -11.33 4.78 9.01
CA SER A 99 -10.75 4.72 7.66
C SER A 99 -11.63 5.42 6.62
N PHE A 100 -12.96 5.36 6.78
CA PHE A 100 -13.90 6.05 5.88
C PHE A 100 -13.79 7.56 6.00
N LEU A 101 -13.42 8.05 7.19
CA LEU A 101 -13.25 9.48 7.45
C LEU A 101 -11.90 10.00 6.97
N PHE A 102 -10.85 9.16 7.00
CA PHE A 102 -9.45 9.56 6.98
C PHE A 102 -9.11 10.65 5.96
N SER A 103 -9.44 10.46 4.68
CA SER A 103 -9.09 11.39 3.60
C SER A 103 -9.78 12.75 3.68
N SER A 104 -10.88 12.85 4.42
CA SER A 104 -11.65 14.09 4.58
C SER A 104 -11.26 14.92 5.81
N LEU A 105 -10.38 14.38 6.66
CA LEU A 105 -9.91 15.02 7.87
C LEU A 105 -8.78 16.01 7.59
N LYS A 106 -8.59 16.95 8.51
CA LYS A 106 -7.44 17.84 8.57
C LYS A 106 -6.17 17.03 8.80
N THR A 107 -5.07 17.53 8.24
CA THR A 107 -3.75 16.90 8.31
C THR A 107 -3.31 16.58 9.74
N ASN A 108 -3.54 17.48 10.70
CA ASN A 108 -3.19 17.23 12.11
C ASN A 108 -3.92 16.01 12.71
N THR A 109 -5.19 15.81 12.33
CA THR A 109 -5.98 14.65 12.76
C THR A 109 -5.48 13.40 12.05
N GLN A 110 -5.21 13.46 10.74
CA GLN A 110 -4.62 12.35 9.97
C GLN A 110 -3.28 11.90 10.58
N LEU A 111 -2.38 12.84 10.88
CA LEU A 111 -1.09 12.59 11.52
C LEU A 111 -1.25 11.91 12.89
N SER A 112 -2.21 12.37 13.70
CA SER A 112 -2.50 11.77 15.01
C SER A 112 -2.97 10.31 14.90
N ILE A 113 -3.76 10.01 13.87
CA ILE A 113 -4.24 8.65 13.58
C ILE A 113 -3.07 7.78 13.10
N LEU A 114 -2.29 8.26 12.14
CA LEU A 114 -1.15 7.54 11.59
C LEU A 114 -0.12 7.24 12.68
N TYR A 115 0.24 8.23 13.50
CA TYR A 115 1.19 8.07 14.59
C TYR A 115 0.74 7.00 15.60
N PHE A 116 -0.54 6.98 15.96
CA PHE A 116 -1.07 5.93 16.82
C PHE A 116 -0.96 4.54 16.18
N LEU A 117 -1.33 4.43 14.90
CA LEU A 117 -1.38 3.16 14.20
C LEU A 117 0.01 2.58 13.91
N THR A 118 0.96 3.41 13.46
CA THR A 118 2.33 2.95 13.12
C THR A 118 3.16 2.59 14.34
N ASN A 119 2.92 3.24 15.49
CA ASN A 119 3.59 2.92 16.75
C ASN A 119 2.90 1.80 17.56
N SER A 120 1.85 1.19 17.02
CA SER A 120 1.19 0.09 17.71
C SER A 120 2.08 -1.15 17.69
N ASP A 121 2.09 -1.88 18.80
CA ASP A 121 2.62 -3.25 18.92
C ASP A 121 1.95 -4.23 17.94
N ARG A 122 0.72 -3.94 17.50
CA ARG A 122 -0.08 -4.80 16.63
C ARG A 122 0.21 -4.55 15.15
N VAL A 123 0.77 -5.56 14.47
CA VAL A 123 1.02 -5.60 13.01
C VAL A 123 -0.22 -5.17 12.21
N VAL A 124 -1.42 -5.62 12.60
CA VAL A 124 -2.68 -5.29 11.91
C VAL A 124 -2.94 -3.78 11.88
N PHE A 125 -2.59 -3.06 12.95
CA PHE A 125 -2.80 -1.62 13.04
C PHE A 125 -1.78 -0.87 12.20
N ARG A 126 -0.51 -1.31 12.21
CA ARG A 126 0.54 -0.74 11.36
C ARG A 126 0.24 -0.94 9.87
N ARG A 127 -0.16 -2.14 9.47
CA ARG A 127 -0.63 -2.44 8.10
C ARG A 127 -1.79 -1.56 7.67
N LYS A 128 -2.72 -1.26 8.59
CA LYS A 128 -3.82 -0.33 8.34
C LYS A 128 -3.31 1.08 8.06
N ALA A 129 -2.34 1.58 8.83
CA ALA A 129 -1.70 2.87 8.56
C ALA A 129 -0.99 2.89 7.21
N TYR A 130 -0.23 1.85 6.85
CA TYR A 130 0.43 1.81 5.54
C TYR A 130 -0.58 1.83 4.40
N LYS A 131 -1.72 1.13 4.55
CA LYS A 131 -2.80 1.20 3.56
C LYS A 131 -3.36 2.62 3.42
N LEU A 132 -3.65 3.29 4.53
CA LEU A 132 -4.15 4.68 4.52
C LEU A 132 -3.14 5.64 3.87
N MET A 133 -1.86 5.52 4.22
CA MET A 133 -0.80 6.32 3.61
C MET A 133 -0.60 6.00 2.12
N LEU A 134 -0.81 4.76 1.69
CA LEU A 134 -0.72 4.38 0.29
C LEU A 134 -1.85 5.02 -0.55
N GLU A 135 -3.06 5.04 0.00
CA GLU A 135 -4.26 5.57 -0.68
C GLU A 135 -4.32 7.10 -0.67
N HIS A 136 -3.74 7.75 0.34
CA HIS A 136 -3.91 9.18 0.61
C HIS A 136 -2.60 9.88 0.99
N TYR A 137 -1.48 9.48 0.37
CA TYR A 137 -0.15 9.98 0.74
C TYR A 137 -0.07 11.52 0.76
N HIS A 138 0.64 12.03 1.76
CA HIS A 138 1.01 13.42 1.88
C HIS A 138 2.46 13.50 2.41
N ASP A 139 3.22 14.51 2.00
CA ASP A 139 4.64 14.65 2.36
C ASP A 139 4.86 14.74 3.88
N ASP A 140 3.88 15.27 4.62
CA ASP A 140 3.92 15.32 6.10
C ASP A 140 4.02 13.93 6.74
N TYR A 141 3.66 12.86 6.02
CA TYR A 141 3.70 11.49 6.53
C TYR A 141 5.09 10.86 6.44
N LYS A 142 6.02 11.50 5.71
CA LYS A 142 7.37 11.00 5.45
C LYS A 142 8.12 10.59 6.73
N ASN A 143 8.10 11.44 7.75
CA ASN A 143 8.80 11.15 9.01
C ASN A 143 8.19 9.96 9.75
N ILE A 144 6.85 9.85 9.76
CA ILE A 144 6.15 8.71 10.36
C ILE A 144 6.56 7.41 9.66
N LEU A 145 6.62 7.44 8.33
CA LEU A 145 6.98 6.27 7.53
C LEU A 145 8.42 5.80 7.80
N MET A 146 9.37 6.74 7.82
CA MET A 146 10.78 6.46 8.11
C MET A 146 10.96 5.87 9.52
N GLN A 147 10.30 6.44 10.53
CA GLN A 147 10.34 5.91 11.90
C GLN A 147 9.73 4.52 12.02
N SER A 148 8.61 4.28 11.32
CA SER A 148 7.96 2.98 11.28
C SER A 148 8.86 1.91 10.65
N TRP A 149 9.58 2.26 9.58
CA TRP A 149 10.55 1.37 8.95
C TRP A 149 11.69 1.00 9.90
N GLN A 150 12.29 1.99 10.56
CA GLN A 150 13.38 1.77 11.52
C GLN A 150 12.95 0.86 12.68
N SER A 151 11.68 0.93 13.08
CA SER A 151 11.15 0.17 14.20
C SER A 151 10.74 -1.26 13.83
N TYR A 152 10.11 -1.46 12.66
CA TYR A 152 9.41 -2.72 12.37
C TYR A 152 9.85 -3.43 11.08
N GLN A 153 10.47 -2.73 10.12
CA GLN A 153 10.98 -3.31 8.87
C GLN A 153 9.96 -4.15 8.07
N GLU A 154 8.68 -3.77 8.09
CA GLU A 154 7.61 -4.52 7.43
C GLU A 154 7.59 -4.32 5.92
N ILE A 155 7.27 -5.38 5.16
CA ILE A 155 7.29 -5.35 3.68
C ILE A 155 6.32 -4.32 3.09
N GLU A 156 5.16 -4.13 3.72
CA GLU A 156 4.19 -3.12 3.31
C GLU A 156 4.72 -1.69 3.53
N CYS A 157 5.49 -1.46 4.60
CA CYS A 157 6.17 -0.20 4.86
C CYS A 157 7.26 0.03 3.81
N CYS A 158 8.05 -0.99 3.49
CA CYS A 158 9.08 -0.92 2.46
C CYS A 158 8.52 -0.54 1.09
N ARG A 159 7.46 -1.24 0.67
CA ARG A 159 6.75 -0.93 -0.58
C ARG A 159 6.31 0.54 -0.59
N LEU A 160 5.68 0.99 0.49
CA LEU A 160 5.20 2.36 0.60
C LEU A 160 6.35 3.38 0.53
N MET A 161 7.48 3.11 1.18
CA MET A 161 8.68 3.96 1.10
C MET A 161 9.17 4.09 -0.34
N ILE A 162 9.36 2.97 -1.03
CA ILE A 162 9.86 2.96 -2.42
C ILE A 162 8.88 3.70 -3.36
N GLU A 163 7.58 3.48 -3.19
CA GLU A 163 6.56 4.11 -4.02
C GLU A 163 6.52 5.63 -3.79
N GLN A 164 6.57 6.10 -2.54
CA GLN A 164 6.27 7.51 -2.21
C GLN A 164 7.51 8.39 -2.01
N LEU A 165 8.57 7.91 -1.35
CA LEU A 165 9.70 8.77 -0.97
C LEU A 165 10.60 9.16 -2.16
N ASP A 166 11.08 10.40 -2.16
CA ASP A 166 12.05 10.87 -3.14
C ASP A 166 13.39 10.08 -3.10
N ALA A 167 14.17 10.19 -4.18
CA ALA A 167 15.43 9.46 -4.31
C ALA A 167 16.45 9.81 -3.21
N ILE A 168 16.52 11.08 -2.79
CA ILE A 168 17.44 11.55 -1.74
C ILE A 168 17.13 10.84 -0.41
N SER A 169 15.84 10.70 -0.10
CA SER A 169 15.38 10.05 1.12
C SER A 169 15.61 8.54 1.06
N LEU A 170 15.35 7.92 -0.08
CA LEU A 170 15.60 6.49 -0.28
C LEU A 170 17.09 6.15 -0.22
N LEU A 171 17.97 7.06 -0.63
CA LEU A 171 19.42 6.85 -0.59
C LEU A 171 19.91 6.53 0.83
N GLN A 172 19.33 7.18 1.85
CA GLN A 172 19.67 6.97 3.26
C GLN A 172 19.33 5.55 3.75
N PHE A 173 18.32 4.91 3.17
CA PHE A 173 17.86 3.59 3.57
C PHE A 173 18.18 2.50 2.53
N ARG A 174 18.94 2.81 1.47
CA ARG A 174 19.10 1.92 0.31
C ARG A 174 19.57 0.52 0.70
N HIS A 175 20.60 0.43 1.54
CA HIS A 175 21.21 -0.84 1.93
C HIS A 175 20.25 -1.66 2.78
N ASP A 176 19.56 -1.01 3.71
CA ASP A 176 18.56 -1.66 4.55
C ASP A 176 17.37 -2.16 3.73
N LEU A 177 16.86 -1.35 2.81
CA LEU A 177 15.75 -1.71 1.92
C LEU A 177 16.13 -2.85 0.99
N CYS A 178 17.33 -2.85 0.39
CA CYS A 178 17.80 -3.96 -0.43
C CYS A 178 17.91 -5.26 0.37
N ASN A 179 18.46 -5.20 1.58
CA ASN A 179 18.70 -6.39 2.40
C ASN A 179 17.41 -6.96 2.99
N LYS A 180 16.45 -6.11 3.36
CA LYS A 180 15.22 -6.51 4.07
C LYS A 180 14.03 -6.72 3.13
N CYS A 181 14.03 -6.10 1.96
CA CYS A 181 12.96 -6.23 0.96
C CYS A 181 13.46 -7.04 -0.23
N ASN A 182 13.67 -8.34 0.01
CA ASN A 182 14.26 -9.28 -0.96
C ASN A 182 13.35 -9.65 -2.14
N ALA A 183 12.26 -8.94 -2.38
CA ALA A 183 11.42 -9.15 -3.55
C ALA A 183 12.05 -8.43 -4.75
N GLY A 184 12.48 -9.18 -5.77
CA GLY A 184 13.19 -8.62 -6.95
C GLY A 184 12.47 -7.44 -7.63
N TRP A 185 11.14 -7.46 -7.65
CA TRP A 185 10.33 -6.35 -8.19
C TRP A 185 10.42 -5.06 -7.35
N LEU A 186 10.56 -5.16 -6.02
CA LEU A 186 10.77 -4.00 -5.14
C LEU A 186 12.18 -3.44 -5.30
N ILE A 187 13.18 -4.32 -5.37
CA ILE A 187 14.57 -3.92 -5.62
C ILE A 187 14.66 -3.16 -6.95
N SER A 188 14.06 -3.70 -8.00
CA SER A 188 13.98 -3.04 -9.31
C SER A 188 13.34 -1.65 -9.20
N LYS A 189 12.19 -1.52 -8.52
CA LYS A 189 11.53 -0.21 -8.32
C LYS A 189 12.41 0.78 -7.57
N LEU A 190 13.08 0.33 -6.50
CA LEU A 190 14.02 1.15 -5.73
C LEU A 190 15.13 1.68 -6.62
N TYR A 191 15.82 0.81 -7.36
CA TYR A 191 16.94 1.19 -8.20
C TYR A 191 16.53 1.95 -9.46
N ILE A 192 15.33 1.75 -10.00
CA ILE A 192 14.79 2.65 -11.03
C ILE A 192 14.64 4.07 -10.49
N LYS A 193 14.14 4.23 -9.25
CA LYS A 193 13.95 5.55 -8.65
C LYS A 193 15.29 6.21 -8.29
N LEU A 194 16.22 5.45 -7.72
CA LEU A 194 17.57 5.92 -7.40
C LEU A 194 18.37 6.22 -8.68
N GLY A 195 18.38 5.30 -9.65
CA GLY A 195 19.14 5.39 -10.89
C GLY A 195 18.73 6.56 -11.79
N LYS A 196 17.50 7.07 -11.68
CA LYS A 196 17.10 8.33 -12.35
C LYS A 196 17.87 9.55 -11.85
N ALA A 197 18.22 9.57 -10.58
CA ALA A 197 18.96 10.68 -9.95
C ALA A 197 20.46 10.40 -9.85
N HIS A 198 20.83 9.11 -9.68
CA HIS A 198 22.17 8.62 -9.38
C HIS A 198 22.46 7.33 -10.19
N PRO A 199 22.68 7.43 -11.53
CA PRO A 199 22.89 6.26 -12.39
C PRO A 199 24.06 5.37 -11.96
N GLU A 200 25.08 5.95 -11.32
CA GLU A 200 26.25 5.26 -10.80
C GLU A 200 25.91 4.15 -9.79
N LEU A 201 24.75 4.24 -9.12
CA LEU A 201 24.34 3.25 -8.13
C LEU A 201 23.89 1.93 -8.76
N LEU A 202 23.58 1.91 -10.06
CA LEU A 202 23.12 0.69 -10.73
C LEU A 202 24.20 -0.38 -10.78
N SER A 203 25.49 -0.01 -10.77
CA SER A 203 26.57 -1.00 -10.76
C SER A 203 26.55 -1.86 -9.50
N GLU A 204 26.05 -1.34 -8.37
CA GLU A 204 25.88 -2.12 -7.14
C GLU A 204 24.86 -3.24 -7.35
N LEU A 205 23.77 -2.96 -8.07
CA LEU A 205 22.69 -3.91 -8.31
C LEU A 205 23.17 -5.12 -9.13
N ARG A 206 24.14 -4.93 -10.03
CA ARG A 206 24.75 -6.01 -10.82
C ARG A 206 25.25 -7.17 -9.94
N HIS A 207 25.79 -6.86 -8.77
CA HIS A 207 26.37 -7.86 -7.85
C HIS A 207 25.33 -8.47 -6.89
N ILE A 208 24.17 -7.83 -6.75
CA ILE A 208 23.09 -8.24 -5.85
C ILE A 208 22.09 -9.11 -6.60
N ASN A 209 21.63 -8.64 -7.75
CA ASN A 209 20.58 -9.25 -8.54
C ASN A 209 20.73 -8.78 -10.01
N SER A 210 21.23 -9.68 -10.85
CA SER A 210 21.55 -9.37 -12.25
C SER A 210 20.30 -9.16 -13.12
N ASP A 211 19.19 -9.83 -12.80
CA ASP A 211 17.92 -9.69 -13.50
C ASP A 211 17.31 -8.29 -13.30
N ALA A 212 17.26 -7.82 -12.06
CA ALA A 212 16.86 -6.47 -11.69
C ALA A 212 17.81 -5.41 -12.26
N TYR A 213 19.13 -5.67 -12.30
CA TYR A 213 20.10 -4.76 -12.92
C TYR A 213 19.81 -4.53 -14.41
N CYS A 214 19.70 -5.61 -15.19
CA CYS A 214 19.41 -5.52 -16.62
C CYS A 214 18.05 -4.86 -16.87
N TYR A 215 17.05 -5.19 -16.04
CA TYR A 215 15.73 -4.55 -16.10
C TYR A 215 15.82 -3.04 -15.85
N CYS A 216 16.57 -2.60 -14.83
CA CYS A 216 16.75 -1.18 -14.53
C CYS A 216 17.43 -0.44 -15.67
N LEU A 217 18.48 -1.02 -16.27
CA LEU A 217 19.15 -0.42 -17.44
C LEU A 217 18.17 -0.20 -18.59
N TRP A 218 17.36 -1.22 -18.91
CA TRP A 218 16.36 -1.12 -19.97
C TRP A 218 15.32 -0.03 -19.68
N ILE A 219 14.73 -0.03 -18.48
CA ILE A 219 13.71 0.97 -18.08
C ILE A 219 14.27 2.40 -18.10
N LEU A 220 15.54 2.57 -17.76
CA LEU A 220 16.21 3.87 -17.73
C LEU A 220 16.85 4.25 -19.07
N ASN A 221 16.66 3.43 -20.12
CA ASN A 221 17.24 3.62 -21.44
C ASN A 221 18.77 3.77 -21.42
N LEU A 222 19.41 2.97 -20.57
CA LEU A 222 20.86 2.87 -20.43
C LEU A 222 21.36 1.61 -21.14
N LYS A 223 22.59 1.68 -21.64
CA LYS A 223 23.26 0.53 -22.27
C LYS A 223 23.87 -0.36 -21.20
N LEU A 224 23.95 -1.67 -21.49
CA LEU A 224 24.79 -2.56 -20.72
C LEU A 224 26.25 -2.15 -20.93
N PRO A 225 27.03 -1.88 -19.87
CA PRO A 225 28.47 -1.70 -20.01
C PRO A 225 29.08 -2.95 -20.64
N SER A 226 30.07 -2.77 -21.51
CA SER A 226 30.79 -3.87 -22.16
C SER A 226 31.24 -4.90 -21.12
N VAL A 227 30.67 -6.09 -21.18
CA VAL A 227 30.96 -7.21 -20.27
C VAL A 227 32.27 -7.85 -20.73
N SER A 228 33.27 -7.93 -19.85
CA SER A 228 34.54 -8.59 -20.15
C SER A 228 34.31 -10.08 -20.47
N ALA A 229 35.15 -10.68 -21.32
CA ALA A 229 35.01 -12.07 -21.80
C ALA A 229 34.97 -13.20 -20.73
N GLY A 230 35.10 -12.88 -19.42
CA GLY A 230 34.95 -13.83 -18.30
C GLY A 230 33.76 -13.54 -17.37
N GLU A 231 33.04 -12.44 -17.58
CA GLU A 231 31.93 -11.97 -16.74
C GLU A 231 30.51 -12.46 -17.13
N PRO A 232 30.23 -13.10 -18.28
CA PRO A 232 28.88 -13.59 -18.60
C PRO A 232 28.31 -14.59 -17.57
N GLY A 233 29.17 -15.44 -17.00
CA GLY A 233 28.79 -16.38 -15.94
C GLY A 233 28.30 -15.69 -14.67
N GLU A 234 28.85 -14.52 -14.34
CA GLU A 234 28.44 -13.76 -13.16
C GLU A 234 27.00 -13.24 -13.27
N LEU A 235 26.53 -12.93 -14.49
CA LEU A 235 25.14 -12.54 -14.71
C LEU A 235 24.18 -13.70 -14.45
N ILE A 236 24.55 -14.93 -14.77
CA ILE A 236 23.72 -16.12 -14.49
C ILE A 236 23.72 -16.42 -13.00
N ASP A 237 24.90 -16.43 -12.38
CA ASP A 237 25.08 -16.82 -10.99
C ASP A 237 24.34 -15.89 -10.02
N LYS A 238 24.11 -14.64 -10.44
CA LYS A 238 23.37 -13.62 -9.68
C LYS A 238 21.93 -13.44 -10.13
N SER A 239 21.46 -14.25 -11.07
CA SER A 239 20.08 -14.20 -11.58
C SER A 239 19.17 -15.06 -10.72
N HIS A 240 18.07 -14.49 -10.26
CA HIS A 240 17.03 -15.27 -9.57
C HIS A 240 16.06 -15.94 -10.55
N GLU A 241 15.89 -15.39 -11.75
CA GLU A 241 14.99 -15.90 -12.77
C GLU A 241 15.62 -15.79 -14.17
N GLN A 242 16.22 -16.88 -14.64
CA GLN A 242 16.97 -16.91 -15.91
C GLN A 242 16.13 -16.49 -17.12
N SER A 243 14.86 -16.92 -17.18
CA SER A 243 13.93 -16.53 -18.25
C SER A 243 13.71 -15.02 -18.30
N PHE A 244 13.62 -14.38 -17.14
CA PHE A 244 13.47 -12.93 -17.04
C PHE A 244 14.77 -12.19 -17.39
N LEU A 245 15.93 -12.74 -17.03
CA LEU A 245 17.23 -12.23 -17.48
C LEU A 245 17.34 -12.26 -19.01
N ILE A 246 17.02 -13.39 -19.67
CA ILE A 246 17.02 -13.51 -21.15
C ILE A 246 16.13 -12.43 -21.76
N TRP A 247 14.93 -12.26 -21.22
CA TRP A 247 14.00 -11.24 -21.69
C TRP A 247 14.60 -9.84 -21.58
N CYS A 248 15.25 -9.51 -20.46
CA CYS A 248 15.91 -8.21 -20.26
C CYS A 248 17.07 -8.00 -21.23
N LEU A 249 17.93 -9.01 -21.44
CA LEU A 249 19.03 -8.93 -22.41
C LEU A 249 18.51 -8.71 -23.84
N GLY A 250 17.41 -9.38 -24.21
CA GLY A 250 16.75 -9.16 -25.50
C GLY A 250 16.23 -7.72 -25.65
N ARG A 251 15.70 -7.14 -24.57
CA ARG A 251 15.30 -5.72 -24.53
C ARG A 251 16.47 -4.74 -24.62
N LEU A 252 17.66 -5.14 -24.17
CA LEU A 252 18.89 -4.37 -24.27
C LEU A 252 19.62 -4.56 -25.61
N ALA A 253 19.11 -5.42 -26.50
CA ALA A 253 19.73 -5.80 -27.78
C ALA A 253 21.10 -6.51 -27.64
N GLU A 254 21.29 -7.25 -26.55
CA GLU A 254 22.54 -7.96 -26.23
C GLU A 254 22.57 -9.38 -26.83
N TRP A 255 22.44 -9.48 -28.16
CA TRP A 255 22.34 -10.76 -28.86
C TRP A 255 23.51 -11.71 -28.57
N ASP A 256 24.74 -11.24 -28.76
CA ASP A 256 25.93 -12.07 -28.58
C ASP A 256 26.06 -12.55 -27.13
N LEU A 257 25.75 -11.68 -26.17
CA LEU A 257 25.75 -12.04 -24.76
C LEU A 257 24.70 -13.12 -24.44
N ILE A 258 23.51 -13.07 -25.04
CA ILE A 258 22.51 -14.15 -24.89
C ILE A 258 23.06 -15.48 -25.42
N MET A 259 23.72 -15.45 -26.58
CA MET A 259 24.31 -16.65 -27.19
C MET A 259 25.38 -17.25 -26.28
N ASP A 260 26.25 -16.41 -25.72
CA ASP A 260 27.36 -16.81 -24.85
C ASP A 260 26.88 -17.32 -23.48
N VAL A 261 26.04 -16.54 -22.79
CA VAL A 261 25.50 -16.85 -21.46
C VAL A 261 24.78 -18.20 -21.46
N PHE A 262 24.00 -18.50 -22.50
CA PHE A 262 23.20 -19.73 -22.57
C PHE A 262 23.82 -20.83 -23.43
N ASN A 263 25.10 -20.70 -23.82
CA ASN A 263 25.84 -21.65 -24.65
C ASN A 263 25.10 -22.08 -25.93
N LEU A 264 24.38 -21.13 -26.54
CA LEU A 264 23.56 -21.38 -27.74
C LEU A 264 24.39 -21.34 -29.02
N SER A 265 25.65 -20.92 -28.95
CA SER A 265 26.58 -20.83 -30.10
C SER A 265 26.84 -22.16 -30.81
N ASN A 266 26.52 -23.29 -30.15
CA ASN A 266 26.62 -24.64 -30.71
C ASN A 266 25.31 -25.16 -31.34
N LEU A 267 24.22 -24.40 -31.27
CA LEU A 267 22.99 -24.68 -32.00
C LEU A 267 23.23 -24.32 -33.47
N ALA A 268 23.85 -25.25 -34.20
CA ALA A 268 23.87 -25.17 -35.65
C ALA A 268 22.43 -25.03 -36.14
N PRO A 269 22.13 -24.10 -37.08
CA PRO A 269 20.84 -24.12 -37.75
C PRO A 269 20.69 -25.51 -38.37
N GLN A 270 19.80 -26.34 -37.84
CA GLN A 270 19.36 -27.50 -38.59
C GLN A 270 18.73 -26.94 -39.85
N ASP A 271 19.24 -27.36 -41.00
CA ASP A 271 18.75 -26.98 -42.31
C ASP A 271 17.23 -26.99 -42.26
N ILE A 272 16.63 -25.79 -42.30
CA ILE A 272 15.24 -25.64 -42.65
C ILE A 272 15.22 -25.94 -44.15
N SER A 273 15.26 -27.24 -44.46
CA SER A 273 15.03 -27.75 -45.80
C SER A 273 13.68 -27.19 -46.22
N SER A 274 13.75 -26.20 -47.10
CA SER A 274 12.59 -25.56 -47.71
C SER A 274 11.75 -26.68 -48.33
N PRO A 275 10.46 -26.83 -48.00
CA PRO A 275 9.62 -27.77 -48.72
C PRO A 275 9.52 -27.27 -50.16
N THR A 276 10.13 -28.04 -51.07
CA THR A 276 9.96 -27.92 -52.53
C THR A 276 8.50 -28.04 -52.92
#